data_AF-A0A248LHP6-F1
#
_entry.id   AF-A0A248LHP6-F1
#
_cell.length_a   1.000
_cell.length_b   1.000
_cell.length_c   1.000
_cell.angle_alpha   90.00
_cell.angle_beta   90.00
_cell.angle_gamma   90.00
#
_symmetry.space_group_name_H-M   'P 1'
#
loop_
_entity.id
_entity.type
_entity.pdbx_description
1 polymer ?
#
loop_
_entity_poly.entity_id
_entity_poly.type
_entity_poly.pdbx_seq_one_letter_code
_entity_poly.pdbx_strand_id
1 'polypeptide(L)'
;MPGSIPPRRSPGQIEAFTFGDPVPVLDRREILDYAECLAVGNWYEPPISWEGLARSWRASVHHNSAIAVKRNVLASTFEPHRLLSRSAFARLVTDYLVFGNAYLEPVKNRLGGVLSLEHAPAKCVRRGTNLARYWWVPGWQQEVEMGPVIHVIEPDIN
;
A
#
# COMPACT_ATOMS: atom_id res chain seq x y z
N MET A 1 61.75 57.58 -28.29
CA MET A 1 61.53 56.40 -27.43
C MET A 1 61.86 56.80 -26.00
N PRO A 2 61.04 56.48 -24.98
CA PRO A 2 60.31 55.22 -24.80
C PRO A 2 58.80 55.37 -24.57
N GLY A 3 58.04 54.36 -25.01
CA GLY A 3 56.61 54.22 -24.72
C GLY A 3 56.37 53.56 -23.37
N SER A 4 55.32 53.98 -22.67
CA SER A 4 54.85 53.41 -21.41
C SER A 4 54.19 52.04 -21.64
N ILE A 5 54.64 51.03 -20.92
CA ILE A 5 54.02 49.69 -20.89
C ILE A 5 52.77 49.76 -19.98
N PRO A 6 51.58 49.32 -20.42
CA PRO A 6 50.42 49.26 -19.54
C PRO A 6 50.56 48.13 -18.51
N PRO A 7 49.93 48.23 -17.33
CA PRO A 7 50.05 47.20 -16.29
C PRO A 7 49.44 45.87 -16.78
N ARG A 8 50.16 44.76 -16.57
CA ARG A 8 49.63 43.41 -16.77
C ARG A 8 48.40 43.23 -15.87
N ARG A 9 47.23 43.01 -16.48
CA ARG A 9 46.07 42.47 -15.76
C ARG A 9 46.47 41.10 -15.20
N SER A 10 46.36 40.95 -13.89
CA SER A 10 46.43 39.65 -13.22
C SER A 10 45.43 38.71 -13.90
N PRO A 11 45.77 37.44 -14.19
CA PRO A 11 44.80 36.49 -14.69
C PRO A 11 43.67 36.41 -13.66
N GLY A 12 42.42 36.61 -14.09
CA GLY A 12 41.27 36.42 -13.22
C GLY A 12 41.35 35.01 -12.61
N GLN A 13 41.20 34.92 -11.29
CA GLN A 13 41.07 33.65 -10.60
C GLN A 13 39.91 32.89 -11.25
N ILE A 14 40.22 31.75 -11.86
CA ILE A 14 39.21 30.82 -12.36
C ILE A 14 38.77 30.03 -11.13
N GLU A 15 37.61 30.38 -10.58
CA GLU A 15 36.95 29.58 -9.57
C GLU A 15 36.16 28.47 -10.25
N ALA A 16 36.59 27.22 -10.05
CA ALA A 16 35.87 26.03 -10.47
C ALA A 16 35.06 25.50 -9.29
N PHE A 17 33.74 25.56 -9.39
CA PHE A 17 32.83 24.92 -8.45
C PHE A 17 32.59 23.49 -8.93
N THR A 18 33.04 22.51 -8.15
CA THR A 18 32.64 21.12 -8.33
C THR A 18 31.42 20.89 -7.44
N PHE A 19 30.27 20.61 -8.06
CA PHE A 19 29.21 19.91 -7.35
C PHE A 19 29.75 18.51 -7.03
N GLY A 20 29.61 18.06 -5.79
CA GLY A 20 29.99 16.71 -5.40
C GLY A 20 29.35 15.66 -6.31
N ASP A 21 29.91 14.46 -6.33
CA ASP A 21 29.38 13.36 -7.13
C ASP A 21 27.85 13.27 -6.96
N PRO A 22 27.08 13.14 -8.06
CA PRO A 22 25.63 13.05 -7.96
C PRO A 22 25.29 11.85 -7.09
N VAL A 23 24.86 12.11 -5.87
CA VAL A 23 24.16 11.12 -5.07
C VAL A 23 22.90 10.81 -5.88
N PRO A 24 22.70 9.57 -6.35
CA PRO A 24 21.53 9.27 -7.15
C PRO A 24 20.30 9.53 -6.29
N VAL A 25 19.56 10.60 -6.58
CA VAL A 25 18.20 10.84 -6.06
C VAL A 25 17.23 9.72 -6.50
N LEU A 26 17.73 8.79 -7.33
CA LEU A 26 17.06 7.66 -7.95
C LEU A 26 17.60 6.32 -7.47
N ASP A 27 18.12 6.18 -6.25
CA ASP A 27 17.99 4.86 -5.63
C ASP A 27 16.49 4.62 -5.48
N ARG A 28 15.87 3.87 -6.41
CA ARG A 28 14.41 3.80 -6.61
C ARG A 28 13.63 3.39 -5.36
N ARG A 29 14.32 2.90 -4.33
CA ARG A 29 13.78 2.62 -3.00
C ARG A 29 13.40 3.90 -2.25
N GLU A 30 14.18 4.97 -2.35
CA GLU A 30 13.96 6.23 -1.62
C GLU A 30 12.77 7.05 -2.16
N ILE A 31 12.34 6.83 -3.41
CA ILE A 31 11.14 7.48 -3.97
C ILE A 31 9.87 7.07 -3.21
N LEU A 32 9.80 5.83 -2.72
CA LEU A 32 8.65 5.36 -1.95
C LEU A 32 8.64 5.93 -0.53
N ASP A 33 9.77 6.40 -0.02
CA ASP A 33 9.86 7.02 1.31
C ASP A 33 9.12 8.38 1.35
N TYR A 34 8.90 8.99 0.19
CA TYR A 34 8.07 10.21 0.05
C TYR A 34 6.58 9.90 -0.22
N ALA A 35 6.21 8.63 -0.30
CA ALA A 35 4.86 8.24 -0.66
C ALA A 35 3.94 8.31 0.57
N GLU A 36 3.19 9.40 0.69
CA GLU A 36 2.22 9.60 1.78
C GLU A 36 0.82 9.11 1.40
N CYS A 37 0.01 8.78 2.41
CA CYS A 37 -1.41 8.55 2.24
C CYS A 37 -2.13 9.88 1.96
N LEU A 38 -2.85 9.96 0.84
CA LEU A 38 -3.61 11.16 0.47
C LEU A 38 -5.05 11.05 0.97
N ALA A 39 -5.56 12.10 1.61
CA ALA A 39 -6.98 12.18 1.94
C ALA A 39 -7.80 12.50 0.68
N VAL A 40 -8.70 11.60 0.30
CA VAL A 40 -9.66 11.76 -0.80
C VAL A 40 -11.05 11.84 -0.18
N GLY A 41 -11.50 13.07 0.10
CA GLY A 41 -12.80 13.32 0.73
C GLY A 41 -12.88 12.69 2.13
N ASN A 42 -13.51 11.52 2.23
CA ASN A 42 -13.81 10.86 3.50
C ASN A 42 -12.88 9.68 3.84
N TRP A 43 -11.93 9.34 2.97
CA TRP A 43 -10.99 8.23 3.18
C TRP A 43 -9.57 8.57 2.76
N TYR A 44 -8.61 7.75 3.17
CA TYR A 44 -7.24 7.80 2.70
C TYR A 44 -7.04 6.85 1.51
N GLU A 45 -6.47 7.37 0.43
CA GLU A 45 -5.96 6.57 -0.67
C GLU A 45 -4.52 6.15 -0.35
N PRO A 46 -4.18 4.85 -0.46
CA PRO A 46 -2.83 4.38 -0.19
C PRO A 46 -1.83 4.96 -1.20
N PRO A 47 -0.56 5.15 -0.80
CA PRO A 47 0.50 5.62 -1.68
C PRO A 47 0.78 4.68 -2.85
N ILE A 48 0.50 3.38 -2.67
CA ILE A 48 0.64 2.35 -3.70
C ILE A 48 -0.73 1.95 -4.23
N SER A 49 -0.86 1.86 -5.55
CA SER A 49 -2.09 1.43 -6.21
C SER A 49 -2.48 0.00 -5.83
N TRP A 50 -3.66 -0.16 -5.23
CA TRP A 50 -4.25 -1.49 -4.98
C TRP A 50 -4.54 -2.26 -6.27
N GLU A 51 -4.91 -1.59 -7.35
CA GLU A 51 -5.06 -2.25 -8.66
C GLU A 51 -3.72 -2.83 -9.14
N GLY A 52 -2.64 -2.04 -8.99
CA GLY A 52 -1.29 -2.47 -9.32
C GLY A 52 -0.87 -3.71 -8.52
N LEU A 53 -1.10 -3.70 -7.21
CA LEU A 53 -0.83 -4.84 -6.32
C LEU A 53 -1.71 -6.07 -6.64
N ALA A 54 -2.99 -5.87 -6.94
CA ALA A 54 -3.87 -6.96 -7.36
C ALA A 54 -3.41 -7.61 -8.68
N ARG A 55 -2.83 -6.83 -9.61
CA ARG A 55 -2.27 -7.34 -10.85
C ARG A 55 -0.92 -8.03 -10.65
N SER A 56 -0.08 -7.52 -9.75
CA SER A 56 1.23 -8.11 -9.46
C SER A 56 1.10 -9.54 -8.92
N TRP A 57 -0.01 -9.84 -8.22
CA TRP A 57 -0.36 -11.17 -7.73
C TRP A 57 -0.23 -12.27 -8.79
N ARG A 58 -0.63 -11.99 -10.05
CA ARG A 58 -0.57 -12.95 -11.16
C ARG A 58 0.55 -12.66 -12.16
N ALA A 59 1.39 -11.67 -11.90
CA ALA A 59 2.44 -11.25 -12.83
C ALA A 59 3.66 -12.17 -12.84
N SER A 60 3.93 -12.89 -11.74
CA SER A 60 5.07 -13.82 -11.62
C SER A 60 4.60 -15.18 -11.12
N VAL A 61 4.93 -16.24 -11.87
CA VAL A 61 4.61 -17.63 -11.52
C VAL A 61 5.23 -18.07 -10.20
N HIS A 62 6.44 -17.57 -9.89
CA HIS A 62 7.14 -17.87 -8.63
C HIS A 62 6.48 -17.17 -7.44
N HIS A 63 6.06 -15.91 -7.61
CA HIS A 63 5.38 -15.17 -6.55
C HIS A 63 3.98 -15.73 -6.27
N ASN A 64 3.24 -16.04 -7.34
CA ASN A 64 1.90 -16.61 -7.22
C ASN A 64 1.91 -17.96 -6.51
N SER A 65 2.81 -18.86 -6.92
CA SER A 65 2.92 -20.18 -6.28
C SER A 65 3.32 -20.08 -4.81
N ALA A 66 4.25 -19.20 -4.43
CA ALA A 66 4.68 -19.05 -3.04
C ALA A 66 3.55 -18.61 -2.09
N ILE A 67 2.76 -17.59 -2.47
CA ILE A 67 1.62 -17.15 -1.66
C ILE A 67 0.49 -18.18 -1.72
N ALA A 68 0.25 -18.84 -2.86
CA ALA A 68 -0.77 -19.88 -2.95
C ALA A 68 -0.44 -21.06 -2.02
N VAL A 69 0.83 -21.45 -1.92
CA VAL A 69 1.31 -22.46 -0.96
C VAL A 69 1.11 -21.98 0.47
N LYS A 70 1.54 -20.75 0.83
CA LYS A 70 1.31 -20.19 2.17
C LYS A 70 -0.17 -20.19 2.56
N ARG A 71 -1.03 -19.70 1.65
CA ARG A 71 -2.49 -19.70 1.83
C ARG A 71 -3.01 -21.12 2.04
N ASN A 72 -2.56 -22.09 1.24
CA ASN A 72 -3.04 -23.47 1.35
C ASN A 72 -2.57 -24.14 2.64
N VAL A 73 -1.35 -23.87 3.11
CA VAL A 73 -0.87 -24.35 4.41
C VAL A 73 -1.69 -23.75 5.55
N LEU A 74 -1.90 -22.43 5.56
CA LEU A 74 -2.75 -21.79 6.57
C LEU A 74 -4.19 -22.31 6.51
N ALA A 75 -4.73 -22.47 5.30
CA ALA A 75 -6.07 -22.99 5.08
C ALA A 75 -6.17 -24.48 5.42
N SER A 76 -5.09 -25.26 5.47
CA SER A 76 -5.14 -26.66 5.93
C SER A 76 -5.11 -26.75 7.45
N THR A 77 -4.40 -25.84 8.11
CA THR A 77 -4.36 -25.73 9.59
C THR A 77 -5.55 -24.96 10.17
N PHE A 78 -6.45 -24.43 9.33
CA PHE A 78 -7.64 -23.71 9.78
C PHE A 78 -8.55 -24.60 10.64
N GLU A 79 -8.78 -24.16 11.88
CA GLU A 79 -9.76 -24.74 12.79
C GLU A 79 -11.17 -24.27 12.39
N PRO A 80 -12.10 -25.19 12.10
CA PRO A 80 -13.46 -24.83 11.69
C PRO A 80 -14.13 -23.89 12.70
N HIS A 81 -14.61 -22.74 12.21
CA HIS A 81 -15.28 -21.75 13.04
C HIS A 81 -16.74 -21.55 12.60
N ARG A 82 -17.65 -21.39 13.56
CA ARG A 82 -19.09 -21.24 13.27
C ARG A 82 -19.41 -20.02 12.40
N LEU A 83 -18.66 -18.94 12.56
CA LEU A 83 -18.92 -17.67 11.86
C LEU A 83 -18.03 -17.48 10.63
N LEU A 84 -16.95 -18.24 10.47
CA LEU A 84 -15.98 -18.03 9.39
C LEU A 84 -15.74 -19.35 8.66
N SER A 85 -16.14 -19.39 7.39
CA SER A 85 -15.92 -20.57 6.56
C SER A 85 -14.44 -20.69 6.15
N ARG A 86 -13.99 -21.92 5.86
CA ARG A 86 -12.63 -22.16 5.37
C ARG A 86 -12.34 -21.41 4.05
N SER A 87 -13.36 -21.24 3.21
CA SER A 87 -13.23 -20.48 1.95
C SER A 87 -13.10 -18.98 2.19
N ALA A 88 -13.88 -18.40 3.10
CA ALA A 88 -13.74 -17.00 3.50
C ALA A 88 -12.37 -16.76 4.16
N PHE A 89 -11.92 -17.66 5.03
CA PHE A 89 -10.57 -17.62 5.60
C PHE A 89 -9.47 -17.65 4.53
N ALA A 90 -9.55 -18.54 3.54
CA ALA A 90 -8.56 -18.60 2.46
C ALA A 90 -8.50 -17.31 1.62
N ARG A 91 -9.65 -16.63 1.42
CA ARG A 91 -9.72 -15.32 0.75
C ARG A 91 -9.10 -14.23 1.60
N LEU A 92 -9.42 -14.21 2.91
CA LEU A 92 -8.85 -13.28 3.87
C LEU A 92 -7.31 -13.36 3.90
N VAL A 93 -6.78 -14.59 3.99
CA VAL A 93 -5.33 -14.83 3.97
C VAL A 93 -4.70 -14.39 2.65
N THR A 94 -5.39 -14.56 1.53
CA THR A 94 -4.87 -14.09 0.22
C THR A 94 -4.73 -12.57 0.23
N ASP A 95 -5.74 -11.85 0.70
CA ASP A 95 -5.69 -10.40 0.77
C ASP A 95 -4.59 -9.92 1.73
N TYR A 96 -4.47 -10.56 2.89
CA TYR A 96 -3.40 -10.27 3.84
C TYR A 96 -2.01 -10.40 3.19
N LEU A 97 -1.77 -11.51 2.48
CA LEU A 97 -0.47 -11.78 1.85
C LEU A 97 -0.16 -10.89 0.64
N VAL A 98 -1.17 -10.31 -0.01
CA VAL A 98 -1.00 -9.45 -1.20
C VAL A 98 -0.98 -7.96 -0.84
N PHE A 99 -1.81 -7.54 0.11
CA PHE A 99 -2.04 -6.13 0.44
C PHE A 99 -1.53 -5.73 1.82
N GLY A 100 -1.11 -6.67 2.67
CA GLY A 100 -0.83 -6.41 4.09
C GLY A 100 -2.07 -6.04 4.89
N ASN A 101 -3.26 -6.06 4.27
CA ASN A 101 -4.52 -5.65 4.85
C ASN A 101 -5.59 -6.67 4.44
N ALA A 102 -6.43 -7.08 5.38
CA ALA A 102 -7.52 -8.01 5.13
C ALA A 102 -8.72 -7.68 6.01
N TYR A 103 -9.93 -7.78 5.43
CA TYR A 103 -11.13 -7.26 6.06
C TYR A 103 -12.24 -8.30 6.12
N LEU A 104 -12.96 -8.32 7.25
CA LEU A 104 -14.19 -9.09 7.43
C LEU A 104 -15.34 -8.16 7.83
N GLU A 105 -16.51 -8.39 7.25
CA GLU A 105 -17.76 -7.74 7.65
C GLU A 105 -18.66 -8.74 8.40
N PRO A 106 -19.15 -8.39 9.61
CA PRO A 106 -20.12 -9.19 10.31
C PRO A 106 -21.51 -9.02 9.70
N VAL A 107 -22.04 -10.08 9.13
CA VAL A 107 -23.42 -10.16 8.66
C VAL A 107 -24.33 -10.42 9.87
N LYS A 108 -25.26 -9.51 10.14
CA LYS A 108 -26.20 -9.62 11.27
C LYS A 108 -27.48 -10.34 10.87
N ASN A 109 -28.02 -11.14 11.80
CA ASN A 109 -29.38 -11.67 11.70
C ASN A 109 -30.42 -10.62 12.16
N ARG A 110 -31.70 -10.91 11.96
CA ARG A 110 -32.81 -10.01 12.33
C ARG A 110 -32.90 -9.71 13.84
N LEU A 111 -32.33 -10.57 14.68
CA LEU A 111 -32.28 -10.41 16.14
C LEU A 111 -31.04 -9.66 16.62
N GLY A 112 -30.18 -9.19 15.70
CA GLY A 112 -28.96 -8.42 15.99
C GLY A 112 -27.70 -9.24 16.26
N GLY A 113 -27.79 -10.58 16.27
CA GLY A 113 -26.63 -11.46 16.42
C GLY A 113 -25.82 -11.60 15.14
N VAL A 114 -24.51 -11.89 15.24
CA VAL A 114 -23.66 -12.14 14.08
C VAL A 114 -23.93 -13.54 13.52
N LEU A 115 -24.34 -13.61 12.26
CA LEU A 115 -24.65 -14.84 11.51
C LEU A 115 -23.40 -15.42 10.85
N SER A 116 -22.64 -14.58 10.14
CA SER A 116 -21.38 -14.95 9.48
C SER A 116 -20.42 -13.76 9.42
N LEU A 117 -19.15 -14.06 9.19
CA LEU A 117 -18.10 -13.11 8.86
C LEU A 117 -17.78 -13.29 7.38
N GLU A 118 -18.11 -12.29 6.57
CA GLU A 118 -17.86 -12.31 5.13
C GLU A 118 -16.58 -11.56 4.79
N HIS A 119 -15.85 -12.08 3.82
CA HIS A 119 -14.63 -11.45 3.31
C HIS A 119 -14.98 -10.19 2.50
N ALA A 120 -14.42 -9.05 2.92
CA ALA A 120 -14.44 -7.81 2.15
C ALA A 120 -13.11 -7.66 1.39
N PRO A 121 -13.13 -7.66 0.03
CA PRO A 121 -11.93 -7.51 -0.78
C PRO A 121 -11.13 -6.25 -0.45
N ALA A 122 -9.90 -6.43 0.05
CA ALA A 122 -9.02 -5.35 0.49
C ALA A 122 -8.72 -4.32 -0.61
N LYS A 123 -8.66 -4.77 -1.87
CA LYS A 123 -8.54 -3.92 -3.05
C LYS A 123 -9.57 -2.77 -3.07
N CYS A 124 -10.78 -3.03 -2.57
CA CYS A 124 -11.90 -2.10 -2.59
C CYS A 124 -12.12 -1.43 -1.24
N VAL A 125 -11.41 -1.79 -0.17
CA VAL A 125 -11.61 -1.18 1.15
C VAL A 125 -10.64 0.00 1.32
N ARG A 126 -11.10 1.07 1.95
CA ARG A 126 -10.31 2.25 2.32
C ARG A 126 -10.53 2.60 3.78
N ARG A 127 -9.47 3.08 4.42
CA ARG A 127 -9.53 3.60 5.80
C ARG A 127 -10.12 5.01 5.77
N GLY A 128 -11.16 5.27 6.57
CA GLY A 128 -11.75 6.60 6.67
C GLY A 128 -10.78 7.63 7.27
N THR A 129 -10.98 8.91 6.94
CA THR A 129 -10.32 10.03 7.65
C THR A 129 -10.75 10.10 9.11
N ASN A 130 -12.00 9.72 9.38
CA ASN A 130 -12.38 9.21 10.69
C ASN A 130 -11.89 7.76 10.81
N LEU A 131 -10.85 7.55 11.62
CA LEU A 131 -10.21 6.25 11.81
C LEU A 131 -11.11 5.20 12.48
N ALA A 132 -12.34 5.50 12.89
CA ALA A 132 -13.30 4.46 13.29
C ALA A 132 -14.06 3.85 12.10
N ARG A 133 -13.94 4.45 10.91
CA ARG A 133 -14.79 4.15 9.75
C ARG A 133 -13.99 3.57 8.60
N TYR A 134 -14.70 2.87 7.72
CA TYR A 134 -14.18 2.28 6.51
C TYR A 134 -15.10 2.61 5.34
N TRP A 135 -14.52 2.61 4.14
CA TRP A 135 -15.22 2.90 2.90
C TRP A 135 -15.00 1.80 1.90
N TRP A 136 -16.06 1.39 1.21
CA TRP A 136 -16.01 0.48 0.08
C TRP A 136 -15.96 1.32 -1.20
N VAL A 137 -14.88 1.20 -1.96
CA VAL A 137 -14.55 2.00 -3.15
C VAL A 137 -14.16 1.05 -4.28
N PRO A 138 -15.14 0.43 -4.98
CA PRO A 138 -14.88 -0.54 -6.04
C PRO A 138 -14.58 0.12 -7.39
N GLY A 139 -14.90 1.41 -7.54
CA GLY A 139 -14.77 2.17 -8.77
C GLY A 139 -15.20 3.63 -8.59
N TRP A 140 -15.15 4.39 -9.67
CA TRP A 140 -15.51 5.80 -9.70
C TRP A 140 -16.98 6.03 -9.30
N GLN A 141 -17.23 6.93 -8.35
CA GLN A 141 -18.56 7.31 -7.85
C GLN A 141 -19.41 6.13 -7.34
N GLN A 142 -18.75 5.09 -6.84
CA GLN A 142 -19.39 3.90 -6.25
C GLN A 142 -19.00 3.72 -4.78
N GLU A 143 -18.44 4.77 -4.18
CA GLU A 143 -18.05 4.76 -2.78
C GLU A 143 -19.25 4.71 -1.84
N VAL A 144 -19.16 3.84 -0.84
CA VAL A 144 -20.16 3.76 0.24
C VAL A 144 -19.46 3.57 1.57
N GLU A 145 -20.01 4.17 2.63
CA GLU A 145 -19.54 3.92 4.00
C GLU A 145 -19.88 2.48 4.39
N MET A 146 -18.89 1.76 4.90
CA MET A 146 -19.05 0.38 5.34
C MET A 146 -19.66 0.32 6.74
N GLY A 147 -20.26 -0.82 7.06
CA GLY A 147 -20.68 -1.13 8.42
C GLY A 147 -19.48 -1.40 9.34
N PRO A 148 -19.69 -2.10 10.46
CA PRO A 148 -18.59 -2.58 11.28
C PRO A 148 -17.64 -3.44 10.46
N VAL A 149 -16.34 -3.18 10.57
CA VAL A 149 -15.30 -3.95 9.87
C VAL A 149 -14.31 -4.48 10.88
N ILE A 150 -13.96 -5.75 10.75
CA ILE A 150 -12.80 -6.34 11.43
C ILE A 150 -11.64 -6.24 10.46
N HIS A 151 -10.60 -5.51 10.86
CA HIS A 151 -9.40 -5.30 10.06
C HIS A 151 -8.23 -6.10 10.65
N VAL A 152 -7.69 -6.99 9.83
CA VAL A 152 -6.41 -7.66 10.08
C VAL A 152 -5.35 -6.92 9.26
N ILE A 153 -4.37 -6.36 9.96
CA ILE A 153 -3.30 -5.56 9.38
C ILE A 153 -1.96 -6.26 9.67
N GLU A 154 -1.07 -6.31 8.67
CA GLU A 154 0.33 -6.66 8.88
C GLU A 154 0.98 -5.48 9.62
N PRO A 155 1.48 -5.69 10.85
CA PRO A 155 2.19 -4.65 11.56
C PRO A 155 3.57 -4.47 10.91
N ASP A 156 3.67 -3.49 10.00
CA ASP A 156 4.98 -3.05 9.51
C ASP A 156 5.70 -2.26 10.63
N ILE A 157 7.01 -2.49 10.74
CA ILE A 157 7.89 -1.90 11.75
C ILE A 157 8.63 -0.67 11.23
N ASN A 158 8.53 -0.38 9.93
CA ASN A 158 9.08 0.83 9.32
C ASN A 158 8.21 2.06 9.59
#